data_AF-A0A9E4FVF5-F1
#
_entry.id   AF-A0A9E4FVF5-F1
#
_cell.length_a   1.000
_cell.length_b   1.000
_cell.length_c   1.000
_cell.angle_alpha   90.00
_cell.angle_beta   90.00
_cell.angle_gamma   90.00
#
_symmetry.space_group_name_H-M   'P 1'
#
loop_
_entity.id
_entity.type
_entity.pdbx_description
1 polymer ?
#
loop_
_entity_poly.entity_id
_entity_poly.type
_entity_poly.pdbx_seq_one_letter_code
_entity_poly.pdbx_strand_id
1 'polypeptide(L)'
;DFILRNRQEYDADGVESPGMIFRLNEDHVPLWDTAEDLGITPQQAVAQNMNFTGGLTVDPRPQNIWMSYPAACMNWYTLDPEIRSIHDFVGKRVLMGQPGNTVLPVAILLTEAAGIRGQFEEIIGGAKPGTEMLQDRDVDVTGSGIIFAGHPLGSATAAVNQVATLTGSLFNVDSDLAVIRQAQEDNPAWVENGLLPAVKLHRGDLSRAANVDYDMVRAEEEWCTGSITVNFMTSPASSEAAIYHIGRSIAEHIDLADDYYPFISQTWKERLAHTWNPQSSFHPGIRRAWDEAGITYGIEGIRDWEDNFDREAFVREWEASR
;
A
#
# COMPACT_ATOMS: atom_id res chain seq x y z
N ASP A 1 -15.26 14.66 -23.38
CA ASP A 1 -13.86 14.33 -23.72
C ASP A 1 -12.93 14.78 -22.60
N PHE A 2 -12.48 13.85 -21.75
CA PHE A 2 -11.44 14.12 -20.76
C PHE A 2 -10.08 14.06 -21.47
N ILE A 3 -9.38 15.20 -21.54
CA ILE A 3 -8.04 15.29 -22.12
C ILE A 3 -7.06 15.51 -20.98
N LEU A 4 -6.20 14.52 -20.71
CA LEU A 4 -5.04 14.69 -19.84
C LEU A 4 -4.03 15.59 -20.57
N ARG A 5 -3.81 16.80 -20.05
CA ARG A 5 -2.85 17.77 -20.60
C ARG A 5 -1.56 17.80 -19.78
N ASN A 6 -0.45 18.10 -20.44
CA ASN A 6 0.85 18.31 -19.81
C ASN A 6 0.80 19.59 -18.93
N ARG A 7 1.53 19.60 -17.80
CA ARG A 7 1.64 20.73 -16.87
C ARG A 7 1.94 22.07 -17.56
N GLN A 8 2.77 22.05 -18.60
CA GLN A 8 3.14 23.25 -19.37
C GLN A 8 1.96 23.92 -20.09
N GLU A 9 0.86 23.20 -20.34
CA GLU A 9 -0.33 23.76 -20.99
C GLU A 9 -1.26 24.49 -20.00
N TYR A 10 -1.14 24.25 -18.69
CA TYR A 10 -1.97 24.92 -17.68
C TYR A 10 -1.50 26.35 -17.37
N ASP A 11 -0.18 26.58 -17.42
CA ASP A 11 0.42 27.90 -17.20
C ASP A 11 0.11 28.88 -18.35
N ALA A 12 -0.12 28.36 -19.56
CA ALA A 12 -0.42 29.16 -20.74
C ALA A 12 -1.86 29.72 -20.75
N ASP A 13 -2.79 29.07 -20.05
CA ASP A 13 -4.23 29.39 -20.06
C ASP A 13 -4.70 30.16 -18.81
N GLY A 14 -3.78 30.63 -17.95
CA GLY A 14 -4.10 31.48 -16.81
C GLY A 14 -4.84 30.76 -15.65
N VAL A 15 -4.72 29.44 -15.56
CA VAL A 15 -5.24 28.66 -14.43
C VAL A 15 -4.23 28.75 -13.27
N GLU A 16 -4.40 29.72 -12.36
CA GLU A 16 -3.44 30.00 -11.28
C GLU A 16 -3.29 28.88 -10.23
N SER A 17 -4.22 27.92 -10.18
CA SER A 17 -4.12 26.74 -9.30
C SER A 17 -5.04 25.61 -9.81
N PRO A 18 -4.58 24.79 -10.78
CA PRO A 18 -5.31 23.57 -11.10
C PRO A 18 -5.23 22.67 -9.87
N GLY A 19 -6.38 22.39 -9.23
CA GLY A 19 -6.47 21.40 -8.17
C GLY A 19 -6.00 20.06 -8.72
N MET A 20 -4.75 19.70 -8.44
CA MET A 20 -4.18 18.48 -8.99
C MET A 20 -4.83 17.27 -8.33
N ILE A 21 -5.20 16.30 -9.17
CA ILE A 21 -5.57 14.94 -8.76
C ILE A 21 -4.35 14.09 -9.11
N PHE A 22 -3.55 13.72 -8.11
CA PHE A 22 -2.36 12.90 -8.32
C PHE A 22 -2.64 11.44 -8.00
N ARG A 23 -2.00 10.53 -8.73
CA ARG A 23 -1.80 9.12 -8.37
C ARG A 23 -0.53 9.03 -7.53
N LEU A 24 -0.63 8.66 -6.26
CA LEU A 24 0.53 8.20 -5.48
C LEU A 24 0.57 6.67 -5.53
N ASN A 25 1.02 6.16 -6.68
CA ASN A 25 1.86 4.97 -6.66
C ASN A 25 3.27 5.51 -6.61
N GLU A 26 4.03 5.19 -5.57
CA GLU A 26 5.48 5.05 -5.70
C GLU A 26 6.19 6.31 -6.25
N ASP A 27 6.57 7.20 -5.33
CA ASP A 27 7.61 8.23 -5.49
C ASP A 27 7.41 9.43 -6.43
N HIS A 28 8.12 10.50 -6.03
CA HIS A 28 8.44 11.75 -6.75
C HIS A 28 7.53 12.98 -6.52
N VAL A 29 7.57 13.50 -5.29
CA VAL A 29 7.97 14.92 -5.15
C VAL A 29 9.47 14.94 -5.49
N PRO A 30 10.00 15.88 -6.27
CA PRO A 30 11.42 15.89 -6.61
C PRO A 30 12.25 16.13 -5.35
N LEU A 31 12.53 15.03 -4.65
CA LEU A 31 13.31 14.94 -3.42
C LEU A 31 14.72 15.48 -3.68
N TRP A 32 15.19 15.35 -4.92
CA TRP A 32 16.48 15.81 -5.41
C TRP A 32 16.51 17.33 -5.64
N ASP A 33 15.53 17.89 -6.35
CA ASP A 33 15.45 19.34 -6.58
C ASP A 33 15.19 20.10 -5.27
N THR A 34 14.39 19.51 -4.37
CA THR A 34 14.09 20.10 -3.06
C THR A 34 15.30 20.01 -2.11
N ALA A 35 16.13 18.96 -2.19
CA ALA A 35 17.33 18.84 -1.38
C ALA A 35 18.44 19.81 -1.85
N GLU A 36 18.54 20.05 -3.16
CA GLU A 36 19.49 21.01 -3.73
C GLU A 36 19.10 22.45 -3.37
N ASP A 37 17.81 22.82 -3.44
CA ASP A 37 17.29 24.12 -3.00
C ASP A 37 17.47 24.38 -1.49
N LEU A 38 17.51 23.31 -0.68
CA LEU A 38 17.70 23.37 0.77
C LEU A 38 19.17 23.19 1.22
N GLY A 39 20.10 22.98 0.28
CA GLY A 39 21.54 22.84 0.57
C GLY A 39 21.92 21.55 1.30
N ILE A 40 21.14 20.48 1.12
CA ILE A 40 21.30 19.19 1.80
C ILE A 40 21.89 18.17 0.82
N THR A 41 22.99 17.51 1.18
CA THR A 41 23.60 16.48 0.31
C THR A 41 22.70 15.24 0.19
N PRO A 42 22.79 14.42 -0.88
CA PRO A 42 22.05 13.16 -1.01
C PRO A 42 22.15 12.23 0.21
N GLN A 43 23.33 12.12 0.82
CA GLN A 43 23.55 11.35 2.04
C GLN A 43 22.93 12.02 3.27
N GLN A 44 22.86 13.35 3.32
CA GLN A 44 22.10 14.05 4.34
C GLN A 44 20.59 14.00 4.07
N ALA A 45 20.10 13.91 2.83
CA ALA A 45 18.66 13.72 2.56
C ALA A 45 18.21 12.33 2.99
N VAL A 46 19.07 11.32 2.81
CA VAL A 46 18.87 9.95 3.30
C VAL A 46 19.06 9.85 4.82
N ALA A 47 19.98 10.61 5.44
CA ALA A 47 20.18 10.62 6.90
C ALA A 47 19.19 11.54 7.64
N GLN A 48 18.74 12.61 6.99
CA GLN A 48 17.65 13.51 7.38
C GLN A 48 16.34 13.06 6.74
N ASN A 49 16.12 11.75 6.61
CA ASN A 49 14.83 11.11 6.33
C ASN A 49 13.76 11.43 7.40
N MET A 50 13.94 12.54 8.13
CA MET A 50 12.89 13.29 8.78
C MET A 50 11.80 13.50 7.75
N ASN A 51 10.78 12.68 7.92
CA ASN A 51 9.38 13.04 7.81
C ASN A 51 8.58 12.47 6.64
N PHE A 52 9.08 11.47 5.92
CA PHE A 52 8.33 10.92 4.79
C PHE A 52 7.02 10.18 5.14
N THR A 53 6.63 10.06 6.42
CA THR A 53 5.30 9.56 6.83
C THR A 53 4.89 9.93 8.27
N GLY A 54 5.47 10.98 8.86
CA GLY A 54 5.18 11.34 10.25
C GLY A 54 5.54 12.75 10.72
N GLY A 55 6.14 13.60 9.87
CA GLY A 55 6.43 14.98 10.28
C GLY A 55 6.56 15.97 9.14
N LEU A 56 6.09 15.64 7.93
CA LEU A 56 6.22 16.57 6.82
C LEU A 56 5.18 17.64 7.14
N THR A 57 5.65 18.82 7.53
CA THR A 57 4.86 20.04 7.61
C THR A 57 4.52 20.50 6.20
N VAL A 58 3.86 19.64 5.42
CA VAL A 58 3.00 20.10 4.33
C VAL A 58 1.71 20.50 5.02
N ASP A 59 1.61 21.78 5.36
CA ASP A 59 0.40 22.37 5.89
C ASP A 59 -0.20 23.29 4.81
N PRO A 60 -1.40 22.99 4.28
CA PRO A 60 -2.27 21.87 4.64
C PRO A 60 -1.91 20.59 3.87
N ARG A 61 -2.01 19.44 4.53
CA ARG A 61 -1.68 18.11 3.95
C ARG A 61 -2.64 17.76 2.80
N PRO A 62 -2.18 17.11 1.72
CA PRO A 62 -3.06 16.58 0.69
C PRO A 62 -4.18 15.73 1.30
N GLN A 63 -5.37 15.84 0.72
CA GLN A 63 -6.57 15.15 1.19
C GLN A 63 -6.95 14.01 0.23
N ASN A 64 -7.36 12.89 0.80
CA ASN A 64 -7.77 11.70 0.07
C ASN A 64 -9.04 11.95 -0.76
N ILE A 65 -9.08 11.37 -1.96
CA ILE A 65 -10.27 11.27 -2.81
C ILE A 65 -10.74 9.80 -2.84
N TRP A 66 -9.94 8.91 -3.45
CA TRP A 66 -10.30 7.51 -3.69
C TRP A 66 -9.06 6.65 -3.92
N MET A 67 -9.21 5.33 -3.94
CA MET A 67 -8.09 4.38 -3.89
C MET A 67 -8.08 3.44 -5.09
N SER A 68 -6.90 3.07 -5.60
CA SER A 68 -6.77 1.97 -6.58
C SER A 68 -6.68 0.60 -5.92
N TYR A 69 -5.98 0.52 -4.78
CA TYR A 69 -5.79 -0.72 -4.04
C TYR A 69 -6.18 -0.51 -2.59
N PRO A 70 -7.45 -0.75 -2.25
CA PRO A 70 -7.92 -0.58 -0.89
C PRO A 70 -7.25 -1.58 0.04
N ALA A 71 -6.96 -1.10 1.26
CA ALA A 71 -6.39 -1.88 2.35
C ALA A 71 -5.13 -2.68 1.96
N ALA A 72 -4.14 -2.01 1.37
CA ALA A 72 -2.87 -2.65 1.03
C ALA A 72 -1.92 -2.70 2.25
N CYS A 73 -1.10 -3.75 2.34
CA CYS A 73 -0.08 -3.88 3.39
C CYS A 73 1.30 -4.05 2.77
N MET A 74 2.34 -3.63 3.47
CA MET A 74 3.70 -4.06 3.17
C MET A 74 3.92 -5.43 3.78
N ASN A 75 4.54 -6.27 2.98
CA ASN A 75 4.76 -7.65 3.28
C ASN A 75 6.14 -8.11 2.82
N TRP A 76 6.59 -9.23 3.35
CA TRP A 76 7.87 -9.85 3.05
C TRP A 76 7.70 -11.14 2.26
N TYR A 77 8.53 -11.33 1.25
CA TYR A 77 8.50 -12.52 0.40
C TYR A 77 9.86 -13.21 0.32
N THR A 78 9.83 -14.53 0.24
CA THR A 78 11.03 -15.36 0.10
C THR A 78 10.75 -16.55 -0.81
N LEU A 79 11.82 -17.11 -1.39
CA LEU A 79 11.81 -18.39 -2.08
C LEU A 79 12.39 -19.52 -1.19
N ASP A 80 12.79 -19.22 0.05
CA ASP A 80 13.35 -20.18 1.01
C ASP A 80 12.25 -20.63 2.01
N PRO A 81 11.86 -21.91 2.01
CA PRO A 81 10.80 -22.40 2.90
C PRO A 81 11.18 -22.38 4.39
N GLU A 82 12.46 -22.19 4.73
CA GLU A 82 12.92 -22.11 6.11
C GLU A 82 12.84 -20.69 6.70
N ILE A 83 12.76 -19.64 5.87
CA ILE A 83 12.54 -18.27 6.34
C ILE A 83 11.03 -18.09 6.54
N ARG A 84 10.56 -18.08 7.79
CA ARG A 84 9.12 -18.08 8.13
C ARG A 84 8.63 -16.80 8.75
N SER A 85 9.49 -16.15 9.53
CA SER A 85 9.20 -14.92 10.24
C SER A 85 10.29 -13.88 10.03
N ILE A 86 9.99 -12.63 10.38
CA ILE A 86 10.96 -11.54 10.39
C ILE A 86 12.22 -11.89 11.21
N HIS A 87 12.09 -12.72 12.26
CA HIS A 87 13.22 -13.16 13.08
C HIS A 87 14.21 -14.06 12.34
N ASP A 88 13.79 -14.70 11.24
CA ASP A 88 14.64 -15.55 10.40
C ASP A 88 15.54 -14.75 9.44
N PHE A 89 15.49 -13.41 9.50
CA PHE A 89 16.36 -12.55 8.69
C PHE A 89 17.82 -12.60 9.14
N VAL A 90 18.10 -13.02 10.39
CA VAL A 90 19.46 -13.05 10.92
C VAL A 90 20.40 -13.85 10.01
N GLY A 91 21.47 -13.19 9.56
CA GLY A 91 22.46 -13.74 8.62
C GLY A 91 22.00 -13.87 7.16
N LYS A 92 20.83 -13.33 6.80
CA LYS A 92 20.28 -13.33 5.44
C LYS A 92 20.56 -12.00 4.73
N ARG A 93 20.35 -11.99 3.41
CA ARG A 93 20.34 -10.79 2.55
C ARG A 93 18.91 -10.31 2.37
N VAL A 94 18.58 -9.15 2.91
CA VAL A 94 17.22 -8.63 2.93
C VAL A 94 17.16 -7.32 2.17
N LEU A 95 16.37 -7.27 1.10
CA LEU A 95 16.03 -6.01 0.45
C LEU A 95 15.03 -5.25 1.32
N MET A 96 15.49 -4.19 1.96
CA MET A 96 14.70 -3.35 2.84
C MET A 96 13.74 -2.43 2.08
N GLY A 97 14.01 -2.16 0.80
CA GLY A 97 13.20 -1.31 -0.06
C GLY A 97 14.04 -0.32 -0.87
N GLN A 98 13.39 0.44 -1.73
CA GLN A 98 14.02 1.51 -2.52
C GLN A 98 13.98 2.83 -1.73
N PRO A 99 15.03 3.67 -1.77
CA PRO A 99 14.96 5.03 -1.25
C PRO A 99 13.79 5.81 -1.87
N GLY A 100 12.98 6.45 -1.04
CA GLY A 100 11.74 7.14 -1.45
C GLY A 100 10.47 6.34 -1.12
N ASN A 101 10.51 5.03 -1.30
CA ASN A 101 9.35 4.16 -1.15
C ASN A 101 9.00 3.90 0.33
N THR A 102 7.71 3.89 0.68
CA THR A 102 7.19 3.61 2.03
C THR A 102 7.54 2.22 2.58
N VAL A 103 7.90 1.25 1.73
CA VAL A 103 8.41 -0.07 2.17
C VAL A 103 9.67 0.08 3.03
N LEU A 104 10.61 0.95 2.64
CA LEU A 104 11.89 1.13 3.33
C LEU A 104 11.75 1.57 4.79
N PRO A 105 11.07 2.67 5.12
CA PRO A 105 10.93 3.08 6.50
C PRO A 105 10.13 2.07 7.33
N VAL A 106 9.09 1.43 6.77
CA VAL A 106 8.33 0.40 7.50
C VAL A 106 9.19 -0.83 7.78
N ALA A 107 10.02 -1.23 6.83
CA ALA A 107 10.99 -2.29 7.02
C ALA A 107 11.96 -1.99 8.17
N ILE A 108 12.46 -0.76 8.24
CA ILE A 108 13.31 -0.30 9.34
C ILE A 108 12.56 -0.40 10.67
N LEU A 109 11.35 0.16 10.77
CA LEU A 109 10.56 0.13 12.00
C LEU A 109 10.27 -1.29 12.49
N LEU A 110 9.89 -2.20 11.59
CA LEU A 110 9.63 -3.60 11.96
C LEU A 110 10.90 -4.32 12.42
N THR A 111 12.02 -4.13 11.72
CA THR A 111 13.28 -4.80 12.08
C THR A 111 13.91 -4.20 13.36
N GLU A 112 13.69 -2.91 13.63
CA GLU A 112 14.03 -2.25 14.89
C GLU A 112 13.20 -2.81 16.05
N ALA A 113 11.87 -2.88 15.87
CA ALA A 113 10.95 -3.45 16.86
C ALA A 113 11.22 -4.94 17.14
N ALA A 114 11.66 -5.70 16.12
CA ALA A 114 12.10 -7.08 16.28
C ALA A 114 13.47 -7.21 16.98
N GLY A 115 14.23 -6.12 17.11
CA GLY A 115 15.56 -6.14 17.72
C GLY A 115 16.64 -6.80 16.87
N ILE A 116 16.42 -6.93 15.55
CA ILE A 116 17.31 -7.69 14.64
C ILE A 116 18.14 -6.83 13.68
N ARG A 117 17.98 -5.50 13.70
CA ARG A 117 18.79 -4.57 12.89
C ARG A 117 20.28 -4.83 13.06
N GLY A 118 21.04 -4.77 11.96
CA GLY A 118 22.47 -5.06 11.96
C GLY A 118 22.85 -6.54 12.18
N GLN A 119 21.87 -7.46 12.32
CA GLN A 119 22.13 -8.90 12.39
C GLN A 119 21.95 -9.61 11.05
N PHE A 120 21.69 -8.87 9.98
CA PHE A 120 21.49 -9.34 8.62
C PHE A 120 22.11 -8.36 7.62
N GLU A 121 22.34 -8.78 6.39
CA GLU A 121 22.82 -7.90 5.33
C GLU A 121 21.65 -7.06 4.80
N GLU A 122 21.66 -5.79 5.19
CA GLU A 122 20.68 -4.80 4.77
C GLU A 122 21.00 -4.30 3.35
N ILE A 123 20.13 -4.64 2.42
CA ILE A 123 20.23 -4.15 1.03
C ILE A 123 19.20 -3.03 0.88
N ILE A 124 19.69 -1.84 0.54
CA ILE A 124 18.86 -0.65 0.31
C ILE A 124 19.02 -0.22 -1.14
N GLY A 125 17.92 -0.20 -1.85
CA GLY A 125 17.87 0.11 -3.27
C GLY A 125 18.48 -0.96 -4.17
N GLY A 126 18.69 -0.61 -5.44
CA GLY A 126 19.30 -1.49 -6.44
C GLY A 126 18.87 -1.12 -7.85
N ALA A 127 19.67 -1.53 -8.84
CA ALA A 127 19.35 -1.30 -10.24
C ALA A 127 18.21 -2.21 -10.76
N LYS A 128 17.93 -3.31 -10.05
CA LYS A 128 16.88 -4.27 -10.37
C LYS A 128 15.68 -4.10 -9.44
N PRO A 129 14.45 -4.36 -9.90
CA PRO A 129 13.31 -4.57 -9.03
C PRO A 129 13.55 -5.70 -8.01
N GLY A 130 12.98 -5.58 -6.81
CA GLY A 130 13.19 -6.55 -5.75
C GLY A 130 12.72 -7.97 -6.07
N THR A 131 11.73 -8.11 -6.96
CA THR A 131 11.27 -9.42 -7.45
C THR A 131 12.32 -10.11 -8.32
N GLU A 132 13.03 -9.37 -9.17
CA GLU A 132 14.12 -9.90 -10.00
C GLU A 132 15.32 -10.28 -9.11
N MET A 133 15.67 -9.44 -8.14
CA MET A 133 16.74 -9.76 -7.18
C MET A 133 16.44 -11.05 -6.41
N LEU A 134 15.17 -11.27 -6.05
CA LEU A 134 14.76 -12.51 -5.38
C LEU A 134 14.85 -13.71 -6.33
N GLN A 135 14.39 -13.59 -7.57
CA GLN A 135 14.49 -14.64 -8.59
C GLN A 135 15.94 -15.04 -8.89
N ASP A 136 16.83 -14.06 -9.02
CA ASP A 136 18.26 -14.24 -9.27
C ASP A 136 19.03 -14.73 -8.03
N ARG A 137 18.36 -14.82 -6.88
CA ARG A 137 18.97 -15.13 -5.57
C ARG A 137 20.05 -14.12 -5.17
N ASP A 138 19.93 -12.88 -5.64
CA ASP A 138 20.73 -11.74 -5.18
C ASP A 138 20.33 -11.36 -3.74
N VAL A 139 19.08 -11.60 -3.36
CA VAL A 139 18.55 -11.48 -1.99
C VAL A 139 17.82 -12.75 -1.56
N ASP A 140 17.69 -12.95 -0.25
CA ASP A 140 16.95 -14.07 0.34
C ASP A 140 15.51 -13.67 0.69
N VAL A 141 15.30 -12.38 0.99
CA VAL A 141 14.00 -11.79 1.31
C VAL A 141 13.85 -10.43 0.63
N THR A 142 12.63 -10.12 0.18
CA THR A 142 12.29 -8.83 -0.41
C THR A 142 10.96 -8.31 0.11
N GLY A 143 10.88 -7.00 0.37
CA GLY A 143 9.63 -6.32 0.72
C GLY A 143 8.81 -5.98 -0.52
N SER A 144 7.50 -6.21 -0.49
CA SER A 144 6.56 -5.74 -1.53
C SER A 144 5.16 -5.53 -0.95
N GLY A 145 4.25 -4.94 -1.74
CA GLY A 145 2.86 -4.74 -1.34
C GLY A 145 1.98 -5.96 -1.54
N ILE A 146 1.02 -6.15 -0.64
CA ILE A 146 -0.21 -6.92 -0.85
C ILE A 146 -1.34 -5.92 -1.08
N ILE A 147 -2.15 -6.15 -2.10
CA ILE A 147 -3.39 -5.43 -2.38
C ILE A 147 -4.58 -6.23 -1.87
N PHE A 148 -5.65 -5.54 -1.44
CA PHE A 148 -6.83 -6.16 -0.85
C PHE A 148 -6.51 -7.05 0.35
N ALA A 149 -5.56 -6.63 1.19
CA ALA A 149 -5.18 -7.42 2.34
C ALA A 149 -6.40 -7.63 3.28
N GLY A 150 -6.44 -8.80 3.92
CA GLY A 150 -7.61 -9.27 4.68
C GLY A 150 -8.77 -9.83 3.84
N HIS A 151 -8.75 -9.67 2.51
CA HIS A 151 -9.75 -10.26 1.62
C HIS A 151 -9.37 -11.69 1.20
N PRO A 152 -10.33 -12.60 0.99
CA PRO A 152 -10.10 -13.94 0.41
C PRO A 152 -9.40 -13.98 -0.96
N LEU A 153 -9.38 -12.85 -1.66
CA LEU A 153 -8.65 -12.61 -2.91
C LEU A 153 -7.51 -11.59 -2.73
N GLY A 154 -6.99 -11.47 -1.51
CA GLY A 154 -5.81 -10.67 -1.22
C GLY A 154 -4.65 -11.14 -2.09
N SER A 155 -4.02 -10.21 -2.80
CA SER A 155 -3.05 -10.53 -3.85
C SER A 155 -1.75 -9.82 -3.58
N ALA A 156 -0.62 -10.47 -3.89
CA ALA A 156 0.60 -9.70 -4.08
C ALA A 156 0.50 -8.83 -5.35
N THR A 157 1.46 -7.93 -5.56
CA THR A 157 1.55 -7.22 -6.85
C THR A 157 1.71 -8.20 -8.01
N ALA A 158 1.34 -7.77 -9.23
CA ALA A 158 1.42 -8.62 -10.42
C ALA A 158 2.82 -9.23 -10.63
N ALA A 159 3.89 -8.47 -10.36
CA ALA A 159 5.26 -8.94 -10.45
C ALA A 159 5.55 -10.08 -9.45
N VAL A 160 5.05 -9.96 -8.21
CA VAL A 160 5.24 -10.99 -7.17
C VAL A 160 4.42 -12.25 -7.50
N ASN A 161 3.17 -12.10 -7.97
CA ASN A 161 2.37 -13.24 -8.45
C ASN A 161 3.08 -13.97 -9.61
N GLN A 162 3.70 -13.23 -10.53
CA GLN A 162 4.47 -13.81 -11.61
C GLN A 162 5.66 -14.63 -11.07
N VAL A 163 6.36 -14.14 -10.05
CA VAL A 163 7.41 -14.93 -9.37
C VAL A 163 6.80 -16.22 -8.82
N ALA A 164 5.68 -16.15 -8.10
CA ALA A 164 5.02 -17.30 -7.51
C ALA A 164 4.69 -18.40 -8.54
N THR A 165 4.17 -18.01 -9.70
CA THR A 165 3.83 -18.92 -10.80
C THR A 165 5.06 -19.50 -11.48
N LEU A 166 6.12 -18.69 -11.69
CA LEU A 166 7.32 -19.14 -12.40
C LEU A 166 8.21 -20.05 -11.56
N THR A 167 8.31 -19.79 -10.26
CA THR A 167 9.19 -20.57 -9.37
C THR A 167 8.48 -21.77 -8.76
N GLY A 168 7.16 -21.72 -8.63
CA GLY A 168 6.39 -22.73 -7.88
C GLY A 168 6.72 -22.74 -6.38
N SER A 169 7.38 -21.70 -5.88
CA SER A 169 7.85 -21.64 -4.49
C SER A 169 8.09 -20.19 -4.04
N LEU A 170 7.03 -19.43 -3.79
CA LEU A 170 7.11 -18.09 -3.19
C LEU A 170 6.27 -18.04 -1.91
N PHE A 171 6.91 -17.71 -0.80
CA PHE A 171 6.27 -17.71 0.50
C PHE A 171 6.19 -16.30 1.08
N ASN A 172 5.10 -16.04 1.78
CA ASN A 172 4.97 -14.97 2.74
C ASN A 172 5.92 -15.20 3.91
N VAL A 173 6.56 -14.13 4.41
CA VAL A 173 7.27 -14.15 5.68
C VAL A 173 6.46 -13.35 6.69
N ASP A 174 6.08 -14.00 7.79
CA ASP A 174 5.30 -13.40 8.86
C ASP A 174 6.06 -12.23 9.50
N SER A 175 5.43 -11.05 9.52
CA SER A 175 6.00 -9.88 10.21
C SER A 175 5.91 -10.00 11.73
N ASP A 176 5.18 -10.99 12.26
CA ASP A 176 4.90 -11.22 13.68
C ASP A 176 4.05 -10.10 14.30
N LEU A 177 2.88 -10.46 14.83
CA LEU A 177 1.96 -9.52 15.48
C LEU A 177 2.60 -8.79 16.66
N ALA A 178 3.47 -9.46 17.43
CA ALA A 178 4.15 -8.83 18.56
C ALA A 178 5.13 -7.75 18.08
N VAL A 179 5.84 -8.01 17.00
CA VAL A 179 6.75 -7.04 16.37
C VAL A 179 5.98 -5.85 15.82
N ILE A 180 4.85 -6.08 15.13
CA ILE A 180 4.00 -4.98 14.64
C ILE A 180 3.49 -4.12 15.79
N ARG A 181 3.03 -4.74 16.89
CA ARG A 181 2.56 -4.02 18.08
C ARG A 181 3.66 -3.20 18.74
N GLN A 182 4.86 -3.78 18.86
CA GLN A 182 6.02 -3.04 19.36
C GLN A 182 6.34 -1.84 18.47
N ALA A 183 6.34 -2.02 17.14
CA ALA A 183 6.55 -0.92 16.19
C ALA A 183 5.47 0.17 16.32
N GLN A 184 4.20 -0.19 16.55
CA GLN A 184 3.11 0.75 16.80
C GLN A 184 3.32 1.54 18.10
N GLU A 185 3.69 0.86 19.19
CA GLU A 185 3.95 1.45 20.50
C GLU A 185 5.13 2.44 20.46
N ASP A 186 6.19 2.09 19.73
CA ASP A 186 7.38 2.93 19.56
C ASP A 186 7.11 4.12 18.62
N ASN A 187 6.08 4.04 17.77
CA ASN A 187 5.80 5.02 16.71
C ASN A 187 4.33 5.50 16.69
N PRO A 188 3.80 6.10 17.76
CA PRO A 188 2.39 6.49 17.86
C PRO A 188 1.95 7.46 16.75
N ALA A 189 2.83 8.36 16.31
CA ALA A 189 2.54 9.27 15.21
C ALA A 189 2.28 8.53 13.88
N TRP A 190 2.94 7.40 13.63
CA TRP A 190 2.68 6.60 12.43
C TRP A 190 1.28 5.98 12.47
N VAL A 191 0.90 5.46 13.64
CA VAL A 191 -0.43 4.88 13.88
C VAL A 191 -1.53 5.92 13.68
N GLU A 192 -1.36 7.12 14.22
CA GLU A 192 -2.32 8.23 14.06
C GLU A 192 -2.53 8.63 12.59
N ASN A 193 -1.52 8.44 11.74
CA ASN A 193 -1.60 8.74 10.31
C ASN A 193 -2.15 7.57 9.47
N GLY A 194 -2.61 6.49 10.10
CA GLY A 194 -3.14 5.33 9.42
C GLY A 194 -2.06 4.42 8.83
N LEU A 195 -0.86 4.45 9.41
CA LEU A 195 0.23 3.56 9.05
C LEU A 195 0.44 2.54 10.16
N LEU A 196 1.12 1.46 9.79
CA LEU A 196 1.39 0.31 10.63
C LEU A 196 0.15 -0.45 11.18
N PRO A 197 -1.09 -0.41 10.63
CA PRO A 197 -2.14 -1.27 11.17
C PRO A 197 -1.73 -2.73 11.02
N ALA A 198 -2.00 -3.53 12.04
CA ALA A 198 -1.81 -4.97 11.95
C ALA A 198 -2.85 -5.57 11.01
N VAL A 199 -2.38 -6.26 9.98
CA VAL A 199 -3.22 -6.88 8.96
C VAL A 199 -2.99 -8.37 8.97
N LYS A 200 -4.08 -9.11 9.08
CA LYS A 200 -4.07 -10.57 9.10
C LYS A 200 -4.12 -11.11 7.67
N LEU A 201 -3.29 -12.10 7.40
CA LEU A 201 -3.29 -12.90 6.18
C LEU A 201 -3.69 -14.32 6.53
N HIS A 202 -4.59 -14.91 5.75
CA HIS A 202 -5.03 -16.28 5.96
C HIS A 202 -4.42 -17.21 4.92
N ARG A 203 -4.21 -18.47 5.32
CA ARG A 203 -3.83 -19.54 4.40
C ARG A 203 -4.77 -19.56 3.19
N GLY A 204 -4.19 -19.73 2.00
CA GLY A 204 -4.91 -19.85 0.75
C GLY A 204 -5.35 -18.52 0.08
N ASP A 205 -5.35 -17.37 0.77
CA ASP A 205 -5.78 -16.10 0.14
C ASP A 205 -4.87 -15.69 -1.01
N LEU A 206 -3.58 -15.59 -0.74
CA LEU A 206 -2.58 -15.23 -1.74
C LEU A 206 -2.47 -16.30 -2.83
N SER A 207 -2.57 -17.58 -2.45
CA SER A 207 -2.50 -18.70 -3.39
C SER A 207 -3.65 -18.69 -4.39
N ARG A 208 -4.87 -18.39 -3.92
CA ARG A 208 -6.05 -18.24 -4.79
C ARG A 208 -5.89 -17.07 -5.75
N ALA A 209 -5.41 -15.92 -5.27
CA ALA A 209 -5.19 -14.74 -6.09
C ALA A 209 -4.07 -14.95 -7.13
N ALA A 210 -2.96 -15.60 -6.75
CA ALA A 210 -1.85 -15.93 -7.64
C ALA A 210 -2.14 -17.15 -8.54
N ASN A 211 -3.22 -17.88 -8.28
CA ASN A 211 -3.61 -19.11 -8.98
C ASN A 211 -2.51 -20.19 -8.97
N VAL A 212 -1.99 -20.48 -7.77
CA VAL A 212 -0.98 -21.52 -7.51
C VAL A 212 -1.53 -22.62 -6.60
N ASP A 213 -0.94 -23.83 -6.66
CA ASP A 213 -1.39 -25.03 -5.96
C ASP A 213 -0.68 -25.30 -4.63
N TYR A 214 0.05 -24.32 -4.12
CA TYR A 214 0.74 -24.36 -2.83
C TYR A 214 0.37 -23.16 -1.97
N ASP A 215 0.53 -23.30 -0.65
CA ASP A 215 0.22 -22.26 0.32
C ASP A 215 1.35 -21.23 0.40
N MET A 216 1.08 -20.01 -0.08
CA MET A 216 2.02 -18.88 0.04
C MET A 216 2.07 -18.37 1.49
N VAL A 217 0.93 -18.32 2.17
CA VAL A 217 0.79 -18.11 3.62
C VAL A 217 0.78 -19.48 4.27
N ARG A 218 1.82 -19.81 5.05
CA ARG A 218 2.10 -21.19 5.45
C ARG A 218 1.46 -21.56 6.78
N ALA A 219 1.29 -20.62 7.71
CA ALA A 219 0.47 -20.83 8.90
C ALA A 219 -1.03 -20.64 8.60
N GLU A 220 -1.92 -20.99 9.53
CA GLU A 220 -3.36 -20.67 9.41
C GLU A 220 -3.57 -19.17 9.27
N GLU A 221 -2.78 -18.40 10.02
CA GLU A 221 -2.76 -16.95 10.02
C GLU A 221 -1.31 -16.47 10.11
N GLU A 222 -0.96 -15.48 9.29
CA GLU A 222 0.30 -14.72 9.34
C GLU A 222 -0.03 -13.22 9.32
N TRP A 223 0.97 -12.37 9.55
CA TRP A 223 0.75 -10.93 9.70
C TRP A 223 1.61 -10.11 8.74
N CYS A 224 1.01 -9.06 8.23
CA CYS A 224 1.67 -7.95 7.55
C CYS A 224 1.22 -6.63 8.18
N THR A 225 1.80 -5.52 7.74
CA THR A 225 1.46 -4.20 8.29
C THR A 225 1.02 -3.23 7.22
N GLY A 226 -0.05 -2.48 7.45
CA GLY A 226 -0.51 -1.46 6.51
C GLY A 226 0.53 -0.36 6.36
N SER A 227 0.97 -0.10 5.14
CA SER A 227 1.90 1.01 4.89
C SER A 227 1.91 1.50 3.46
N ILE A 228 1.12 0.83 2.63
CA ILE A 228 0.95 1.14 1.23
C ILE A 228 -0.54 1.32 1.09
N THR A 229 -0.99 2.51 0.76
CA THR A 229 -2.30 2.65 0.13
C THR A 229 -2.09 3.51 -1.11
N VAL A 230 -2.63 3.03 -2.23
CA VAL A 230 -2.53 3.75 -3.49
C VAL A 230 -3.64 4.76 -3.53
N ASN A 231 -3.29 5.97 -3.10
CA ASN A 231 -4.23 7.05 -2.91
C ASN A 231 -4.21 7.98 -4.10
N PHE A 232 -5.41 8.33 -4.55
CA PHE A 232 -5.61 9.58 -5.26
C PHE A 232 -5.92 10.67 -4.26
N MET A 233 -5.11 11.72 -4.30
CA MET A 233 -5.19 12.83 -3.38
C MET A 233 -5.28 14.15 -4.13
N THR A 234 -5.75 15.16 -3.41
CA THR A 234 -5.86 16.51 -3.94
C THR A 234 -5.42 17.56 -2.93
N SER A 235 -5.18 18.78 -3.41
CA SER A 235 -4.90 19.92 -2.55
C SER A 235 -6.11 20.21 -1.65
N PRO A 236 -5.91 20.56 -0.37
CA PRO A 236 -6.98 21.04 0.51
C PRO A 236 -7.65 22.32 0.03
N ALA A 237 -6.99 23.07 -0.85
CA ALA A 237 -7.54 24.27 -1.47
C ALA A 237 -8.46 23.96 -2.67
N SER A 238 -8.59 22.68 -3.06
CA SER A 238 -9.44 22.30 -4.18
C SER A 238 -10.92 22.58 -3.89
N SER A 239 -11.66 22.93 -4.94
CA SER A 239 -13.08 23.27 -4.81
C SER A 239 -13.88 22.07 -4.29
N GLU A 240 -14.58 22.25 -3.16
CA GLU A 240 -15.48 21.25 -2.60
C GLU A 240 -16.49 20.75 -3.63
N ALA A 241 -17.10 21.66 -4.38
CA ALA A 241 -18.08 21.32 -5.41
C ALA A 241 -17.46 20.48 -6.53
N ALA A 242 -16.25 20.81 -6.98
CA ALA A 242 -15.55 20.04 -8.01
C ALA A 242 -15.22 18.62 -7.53
N ILE A 243 -14.67 18.49 -6.32
CA ILE A 243 -14.33 17.18 -5.74
C ILE A 243 -15.59 16.35 -5.45
N TYR A 244 -16.68 16.97 -5.01
CA TYR A 244 -17.97 16.30 -4.85
C TYR A 244 -18.47 15.72 -6.18
N HIS A 245 -18.42 16.48 -7.28
CA HIS A 245 -18.83 15.99 -8.59
C HIS A 245 -17.93 14.86 -9.11
N ILE A 246 -16.63 14.91 -8.84
CA ILE A 246 -15.72 13.78 -9.12
C ILE A 246 -16.16 12.55 -8.34
N GLY A 247 -16.33 12.65 -7.02
CA GLY A 247 -16.75 11.54 -6.18
C GLY A 247 -18.06 10.90 -6.60
N ARG A 248 -19.06 11.74 -6.84
CA ARG A 248 -20.36 11.31 -7.33
C ARG A 248 -20.25 10.60 -8.68
N SER A 249 -19.45 11.12 -9.60
CA SER A 249 -19.23 10.47 -10.90
C SER A 249 -18.58 9.09 -10.75
N ILE A 250 -17.64 8.93 -9.81
CA ILE A 250 -17.03 7.62 -9.53
C ILE A 250 -18.08 6.67 -8.96
N ALA A 251 -18.88 7.09 -7.97
CA ALA A 251 -19.93 6.26 -7.38
C ALA A 251 -20.97 5.81 -8.42
N GLU A 252 -21.45 6.73 -9.25
CA GLU A 252 -22.47 6.46 -10.26
C GLU A 252 -21.98 5.55 -11.41
N HIS A 253 -20.67 5.43 -11.61
CA HIS A 253 -20.07 4.71 -12.73
C HIS A 253 -19.05 3.66 -12.28
N ILE A 254 -19.13 3.18 -11.04
CA ILE A 254 -18.17 2.21 -10.50
C ILE A 254 -18.13 0.90 -11.30
N ASP A 255 -19.23 0.56 -11.98
CA ASP A 255 -19.31 -0.61 -12.85
C ASP A 255 -18.38 -0.55 -14.07
N LEU A 256 -17.92 0.64 -14.48
CA LEU A 256 -16.87 0.77 -15.51
C LEU A 256 -15.56 0.09 -15.10
N ALA A 257 -15.35 -0.17 -13.80
CA ALA A 257 -14.19 -0.94 -13.33
C ALA A 257 -14.14 -2.35 -13.94
N ASP A 258 -15.27 -2.95 -14.31
CA ASP A 258 -15.31 -4.27 -14.96
C ASP A 258 -14.63 -4.24 -16.34
N ASP A 259 -14.76 -3.12 -17.07
CA ASP A 259 -14.18 -2.98 -18.40
C ASP A 259 -12.68 -2.66 -18.34
N TYR A 260 -12.27 -1.81 -17.40
CA TYR A 260 -10.88 -1.34 -17.30
C TYR A 260 -9.98 -2.24 -16.46
N TYR A 261 -10.53 -2.86 -15.42
CA TYR A 261 -9.77 -3.63 -14.43
C TYR A 261 -10.51 -4.92 -14.01
N PRO A 262 -10.88 -5.81 -14.97
CA PRO A 262 -11.73 -6.97 -14.71
C PRO A 262 -11.18 -7.91 -13.64
N PHE A 263 -9.86 -7.97 -13.48
CA PHE A 263 -9.19 -8.87 -12.53
C PHE A 263 -9.28 -8.38 -11.06
N ILE A 264 -9.67 -7.13 -10.81
CA ILE A 264 -9.81 -6.55 -9.47
C ILE A 264 -11.15 -5.83 -9.27
N SER A 265 -12.02 -5.79 -10.28
CA SER A 265 -13.21 -4.93 -10.29
C SER A 265 -14.19 -5.28 -9.17
N GLN A 266 -14.38 -6.57 -8.87
CA GLN A 266 -15.21 -7.00 -7.76
C GLN A 266 -14.71 -6.43 -6.43
N THR A 267 -13.45 -6.71 -6.09
CA THR A 267 -12.86 -6.25 -4.82
C THR A 267 -12.75 -4.73 -4.77
N TRP A 268 -12.58 -4.07 -5.93
CA TRP A 268 -12.63 -2.62 -6.04
C TRP A 268 -14.02 -2.10 -5.69
N LYS A 269 -15.09 -2.62 -6.31
CA LYS A 269 -16.46 -2.19 -6.03
C LYS A 269 -16.81 -2.32 -4.55
N GLU A 270 -16.42 -3.43 -3.93
CA GLU A 270 -16.66 -3.69 -2.51
C GLU A 270 -15.89 -2.76 -1.58
N ARG A 271 -14.71 -2.27 -2.01
CA ARG A 271 -13.75 -1.57 -1.13
C ARG A 271 -13.25 -0.22 -1.65
N LEU A 272 -13.93 0.39 -2.63
CA LEU A 272 -13.49 1.58 -3.40
C LEU A 272 -12.87 2.73 -2.60
N ALA A 273 -13.41 3.01 -1.42
CA ALA A 273 -13.00 4.14 -0.59
C ALA A 273 -12.35 3.70 0.74
N HIS A 274 -12.09 2.40 0.89
CA HIS A 274 -11.45 1.83 2.07
C HIS A 274 -9.94 2.01 2.02
N THR A 275 -9.37 2.61 3.07
CA THR A 275 -7.93 2.87 3.23
C THR A 275 -7.57 2.78 4.70
N TRP A 276 -6.30 2.60 5.01
CA TRP A 276 -5.83 2.68 6.39
C TRP A 276 -5.82 4.11 6.96
N ASN A 277 -6.04 5.13 6.13
CA ASN A 277 -6.20 6.51 6.59
C ASN A 277 -7.59 6.76 7.20
N PRO A 278 -7.71 7.60 8.24
CA PRO A 278 -9.00 7.95 8.84
C PRO A 278 -9.89 8.73 7.89
N GLN A 279 -11.22 8.67 8.07
CA GLN A 279 -12.17 9.48 7.29
C GLN A 279 -11.83 10.97 7.30
N SER A 280 -11.27 11.49 8.39
CA SER A 280 -10.84 12.89 8.52
C SER A 280 -9.75 13.31 7.51
N SER A 281 -9.03 12.35 6.93
CA SER A 281 -8.04 12.60 5.87
C SER A 281 -8.65 12.86 4.50
N PHE A 282 -9.95 12.60 4.32
CA PHE A 282 -10.64 12.76 3.04
C PHE A 282 -11.14 14.19 2.83
N HIS A 283 -11.08 14.64 1.58
CA HIS A 283 -11.54 15.97 1.18
C HIS A 283 -13.04 16.16 1.52
N PRO A 284 -13.49 17.33 2.03
CA PRO A 284 -14.91 17.53 2.40
C PRO A 284 -15.90 17.18 1.27
N GLY A 285 -15.58 17.57 0.03
CA GLY A 285 -16.42 17.27 -1.13
C GLY A 285 -16.54 15.76 -1.41
N ILE A 286 -15.47 14.99 -1.17
CA ILE A 286 -15.50 13.54 -1.41
C ILE A 286 -16.26 12.82 -0.29
N ARG A 287 -16.08 13.26 0.96
CA ARG A 287 -16.84 12.76 2.12
C ARG A 287 -18.33 12.89 1.88
N ARG A 288 -18.76 14.09 1.47
CA ARG A 288 -20.15 14.34 1.11
C ARG A 288 -20.65 13.40 0.00
N ALA A 289 -19.85 13.16 -1.04
CA ALA A 289 -20.25 12.25 -2.12
C ALA A 289 -20.40 10.80 -1.64
N TRP A 290 -19.48 10.30 -0.81
CA TRP A 290 -19.56 8.97 -0.22
C TRP A 290 -20.74 8.83 0.76
N ASP A 291 -20.95 9.83 1.63
CA ASP A 291 -22.08 9.86 2.56
C ASP A 291 -23.43 9.83 1.82
N GLU A 292 -23.59 10.64 0.75
CA GLU A 292 -24.83 10.66 -0.05
C GLU A 292 -25.04 9.36 -0.84
N ALA A 293 -23.96 8.69 -1.26
CA ALA A 293 -24.01 7.42 -1.99
C ALA A 293 -24.16 6.19 -1.06
N GLY A 294 -24.06 6.36 0.26
CA GLY A 294 -24.05 5.26 1.21
C GLY A 294 -22.78 4.39 1.15
N ILE A 295 -21.67 4.96 0.67
CA ILE A 295 -20.38 4.27 0.57
C ILE A 295 -19.61 4.49 1.86
N THR A 296 -19.17 3.40 2.51
CA THR A 296 -18.27 3.49 3.66
C THR A 296 -16.83 3.73 3.19
N TYR A 297 -16.05 4.50 3.95
CA TYR A 297 -14.72 4.96 3.54
C TYR A 297 -13.78 5.14 4.73
N GLY A 298 -12.48 5.25 4.43
CA GLY A 298 -11.43 5.35 5.44
C GLY A 298 -11.20 4.05 6.19
N ILE A 299 -10.44 4.13 7.28
CA ILE A 299 -10.18 2.98 8.15
C ILE A 299 -11.47 2.54 8.86
N GLU A 300 -12.36 3.49 9.15
CA GLU A 300 -13.68 3.24 9.70
C GLU A 300 -14.51 2.38 8.75
N GLY A 301 -14.44 2.64 7.43
CA GLY A 301 -15.08 1.81 6.41
C GLY A 301 -14.46 0.41 6.30
N ILE A 302 -13.13 0.28 6.44
CA ILE A 302 -12.49 -1.05 6.53
C ILE A 302 -13.04 -1.83 7.72
N ARG A 303 -13.11 -1.21 8.91
CA ARG A 303 -13.57 -1.89 10.13
C ARG A 303 -15.02 -2.31 10.03
N ASP A 304 -15.88 -1.44 9.51
CA ASP A 304 -17.28 -1.79 9.25
C ASP A 304 -17.40 -2.95 8.26
N TRP A 305 -16.59 -2.97 7.20
CA TRP A 305 -16.56 -4.11 6.27
C TRP A 305 -16.07 -5.39 6.96
N GLU A 306 -14.98 -5.34 7.72
CA GLU A 306 -14.44 -6.50 8.45
C GLU A 306 -15.45 -7.08 9.43
N ASP A 307 -16.24 -6.25 10.11
CA ASP A 307 -17.26 -6.68 11.08
C ASP A 307 -18.48 -7.34 10.41
N ASN A 308 -18.74 -7.04 9.13
CA ASN A 308 -19.93 -7.50 8.41
C ASN A 308 -19.63 -8.51 7.30
N PHE A 309 -18.36 -8.72 6.93
CA PHE A 309 -17.99 -9.58 5.81
C PHE A 309 -18.03 -11.08 6.19
N ASP A 310 -18.94 -11.84 5.57
CA ASP A 310 -18.97 -13.29 5.68
C ASP A 310 -17.92 -13.93 4.77
N ARG A 311 -16.71 -14.03 5.32
CA ARG A 311 -15.55 -14.65 4.66
C ARG A 311 -15.83 -16.06 4.17
N GLU A 312 -16.48 -16.89 4.99
CA GLU A 312 -16.72 -18.30 4.68
C GLU A 312 -17.77 -18.45 3.57
N ALA A 313 -18.80 -17.61 3.56
CA ALA A 313 -19.74 -17.55 2.43
C ALA A 313 -19.03 -17.15 1.14
N PHE A 314 -18.19 -16.11 1.18
CA PHE A 314 -17.43 -15.67 0.02
C PHE A 314 -16.58 -16.80 -0.56
N VAL A 315 -15.80 -17.50 0.29
CA VAL A 315 -14.92 -18.59 -0.19
C VAL A 315 -15.75 -19.69 -0.86
N ARG A 316 -16.85 -20.13 -0.24
CA ARG A 316 -17.72 -21.17 -0.80
C ARG A 316 -18.31 -20.77 -2.15
N GLU A 317 -18.78 -19.54 -2.29
CA GLU A 317 -19.36 -19.05 -3.54
C GLU A 317 -18.33 -18.93 -4.65
N TRP A 318 -17.14 -18.40 -4.32
CA TRP A 318 -16.04 -18.28 -5.27
C TRP A 318 -15.60 -19.66 -5.79
N GLU A 319 -15.42 -20.64 -4.91
CA GLU A 319 -15.05 -22.01 -5.29
C GLU A 319 -16.11 -22.67 -6.17
N ALA A 320 -17.41 -22.42 -5.91
CA ALA A 320 -18.50 -22.96 -6.71
C ALA A 320 -18.59 -22.36 -8.13
N SER A 321 -17.95 -21.21 -8.36
CA SER A 321 -17.98 -20.49 -9.64
C SER A 321 -16.86 -20.88 -10.62
N ARG A 322 -15.90 -21.69 -10.19
CA ARG A 322 -14.73 -22.15 -10.98
C ARG A 322 -14.92 -23.55 -11.54
#